data_AF-A0A0F9G0E6-F1
#
_entry.id   AF-A0A0F9G0E6-F1
#
_cell.length_a   1.000
_cell.length_b   1.000
_cell.length_c   1.000
_cell.angle_alpha   90.00
_cell.angle_beta   90.00
_cell.angle_gamma   90.00
#
_symmetry.space_group_name_H-M   'P 1'
#
loop_
_entity.id
_entity.type
_entity.pdbx_description
1 polymer ?
#
loop_
_entity_poly.entity_id
_entity_poly.type
_entity_poly.pdbx_seq_one_letter_code
_entity_poly.pdbx_strand_id
1 'polypeptide(L)'
;MASQLREIPTGIAARWELIVKLASERLHRKRKQISEVIGERPYKGLPVREEELDARWAQIRHEGDSLVEVFQSNAKFKPDGRVLVPKALIDGMIKQEKKKKDGGND
;
A
#
# COMPACT_ATOMS: atom_id res chain seq x y z
N MET A 1 8.67 33.66 -40.03
CA MET A 1 7.25 33.28 -40.21
C MET A 1 6.69 32.92 -38.84
N ALA A 2 5.85 33.79 -38.30
CA ALA A 2 5.39 33.74 -36.92
C ALA A 2 4.43 32.56 -36.70
N SER A 3 4.73 31.79 -35.65
CA SER A 3 3.86 30.77 -35.07
C SER A 3 2.51 31.39 -34.73
N GLN A 4 1.48 31.05 -35.51
CA GLN A 4 0.10 31.31 -35.13
C GLN A 4 -0.22 30.40 -33.95
N LEU A 5 -0.03 30.91 -32.73
CA LEU A 5 -0.65 30.36 -31.54
C LEU A 5 -2.15 30.33 -31.80
N ARG A 6 -2.68 29.13 -31.99
CA ARG A 6 -4.12 28.89 -32.17
C ARG A 6 -4.81 29.28 -30.87
N GLU A 7 -5.23 30.53 -30.76
CA GLU A 7 -6.07 31.00 -29.67
C GLU A 7 -7.39 30.21 -29.74
N ILE A 8 -7.56 29.30 -28.79
CA ILE A 8 -8.80 28.55 -28.64
C ILE A 8 -9.88 29.58 -28.30
N PRO A 9 -11.01 29.63 -29.04
CA PRO A 9 -12.09 30.56 -28.72
C PRO A 9 -12.47 30.42 -27.24
N THR A 10 -12.51 31.54 -26.53
CA THR A 10 -12.64 31.60 -25.06
C THR A 10 -13.82 30.77 -24.52
N GLY A 11 -14.92 30.67 -25.27
CA GLY A 11 -16.06 29.82 -24.91
C GLY A 11 -15.82 28.30 -25.03
N ILE A 12 -14.91 27.87 -25.91
CA ILE A 12 -14.51 26.47 -26.07
C ILE A 12 -13.47 26.10 -25.01
N ALA A 13 -12.49 26.96 -24.75
CA ALA A 13 -11.49 26.76 -23.70
C ALA A 13 -12.15 26.57 -22.31
N ALA A 14 -13.10 27.44 -21.96
CA ALA A 14 -13.85 27.33 -20.71
C ALA A 14 -14.65 26.02 -20.61
N ARG A 15 -15.20 25.53 -21.73
CA ARG A 15 -15.90 24.22 -21.77
C ARG A 15 -14.93 23.06 -21.55
N TRP A 16 -13.74 23.11 -22.13
CA TRP A 16 -12.71 22.09 -21.90
C TRP A 16 -12.24 22.07 -20.44
N GLU A 17 -12.01 23.24 -19.85
CA GLU A 17 -11.65 23.36 -18.43
C GLU A 17 -12.75 22.79 -17.52
N LEU A 18 -14.01 23.06 -17.83
CA LEU A 18 -15.15 22.50 -17.09
C LEU A 18 -15.23 20.97 -17.22
N ILE A 19 -15.00 20.42 -18.42
CA ILE A 19 -14.97 18.97 -18.66
C ILE A 19 -13.83 18.32 -17.90
N VAL A 20 -12.62 18.90 -17.94
CA VAL A 20 -11.45 18.39 -17.22
C VAL A 20 -11.70 18.42 -15.72
N LYS A 21 -12.27 19.50 -15.20
CA LYS A 21 -12.64 19.61 -13.78
C LYS A 21 -13.63 18.52 -13.37
N LEU A 22 -14.73 18.35 -14.11
CA LEU A 22 -15.73 17.31 -13.85
C LEU A 22 -15.15 15.89 -13.96
N ALA A 23 -14.27 15.64 -14.93
CA ALA A 23 -13.57 14.37 -15.07
C ALA A 23 -12.65 14.09 -13.88
N SER A 24 -11.91 15.11 -13.42
CA SER A 24 -11.03 15.00 -12.26
C SER A 24 -11.79 14.69 -10.97
N GLU A 25 -12.95 15.34 -10.76
CA GLU A 25 -13.81 15.08 -9.61
C GLU A 25 -14.38 13.65 -9.64
N ARG A 26 -14.79 13.17 -10.82
CA ARG A 26 -15.27 11.79 -10.99
C ARG A 26 -14.16 10.77 -10.73
N LEU A 27 -12.95 11.01 -11.24
CA LEU A 27 -11.78 10.17 -10.99
C LEU A 27 -11.41 10.13 -9.50
N HIS A 28 -11.43 11.28 -8.84
CA HIS A 28 -11.15 11.37 -7.41
C HIS A 28 -12.17 10.59 -6.58
N ARG A 29 -13.47 10.74 -6.87
CA ARG A 29 -14.53 9.96 -6.19
C ARG A 29 -14.39 8.46 -6.41
N LYS A 30 -14.12 8.02 -7.66
CA LYS A 30 -13.85 6.60 -7.95
C LYS A 30 -12.63 6.10 -7.20
N ARG A 31 -11.54 6.86 -7.16
CA ARG A 31 -10.33 6.50 -6.42
C ARG A 31 -10.61 6.38 -4.92
N LYS A 32 -11.44 7.27 -4.36
CA LYS A 32 -11.86 7.23 -2.96
C LYS A 32 -12.71 5.99 -2.66
N GLN A 33 -13.72 5.69 -3.49
CA GLN A 33 -14.54 4.48 -3.36
C GLN A 33 -13.68 3.21 -3.46
N ILE A 34 -12.77 3.16 -4.42
CA ILE A 34 -11.81 2.06 -4.56
C ILE A 34 -10.93 1.97 -3.31
N SER A 35 -10.46 3.09 -2.76
CA SER A 35 -9.65 3.07 -1.53
C SER A 35 -10.44 2.64 -0.29
N GLU A 36 -11.72 3.02 -0.19
CA GLU A 36 -12.61 2.62 0.90
C GLU A 36 -12.91 1.11 0.84
N VAL A 37 -13.14 0.57 -0.35
CA VAL A 37 -13.33 -0.87 -0.57
C VAL A 37 -12.05 -1.67 -0.31
N ILE A 38 -10.89 -1.10 -0.61
CA ILE A 38 -9.58 -1.73 -0.39
C ILE A 38 -9.11 -1.60 1.08
N GLY A 39 -9.57 -0.58 1.82
CA GLY A 39 -9.14 -0.27 3.18
C GLY A 39 -7.82 0.49 3.28
N GLU A 40 -7.52 1.00 4.48
CA GLU A 40 -6.22 1.61 4.82
C GLU A 40 -5.15 0.52 4.82
N ARG A 41 -4.36 0.47 3.75
CA ARG A 41 -3.37 -0.58 3.49
C ARG A 41 -2.24 -0.60 4.53
N PRO A 42 -1.90 -1.78 5.06
CA PRO A 42 -0.51 -2.12 5.36
C PRO A 42 0.07 -3.10 4.33
N TYR A 43 -0.73 -3.90 3.61
CA TYR A 43 -0.24 -4.90 2.65
C TYR A 43 -1.18 -5.02 1.45
N LYS A 44 -0.68 -4.72 0.24
CA LYS A 44 -1.47 -4.65 -1.00
C LYS A 44 -1.60 -6.02 -1.66
N GLY A 45 -2.80 -6.59 -1.67
CA GLY A 45 -3.20 -7.60 -2.67
C GLY A 45 -4.06 -8.71 -2.08
N LEU A 46 -5.39 -8.54 -2.18
CA LEU A 46 -6.44 -9.47 -1.73
C LEU A 46 -6.45 -9.77 -0.22
N PRO A 47 -7.62 -10.07 0.37
CA PRO A 47 -7.68 -10.63 1.72
C PRO A 47 -6.98 -12.00 1.67
N VAL A 48 -5.77 -12.06 2.21
CA VAL A 48 -5.02 -13.29 2.41
C VAL A 48 -5.72 -14.06 3.52
N ARG A 49 -6.00 -15.35 3.30
CA ARG A 49 -6.62 -16.19 4.34
C ARG A 49 -5.64 -16.33 5.51
N GLU A 50 -6.14 -16.48 6.74
CA GLU A 50 -5.25 -16.63 7.91
C GLU A 50 -4.28 -17.80 7.75
N GLU A 51 -4.72 -18.91 7.15
CA GLU A 51 -3.90 -20.08 6.83
C GLU A 51 -2.71 -19.75 5.90
N GLU A 52 -2.91 -18.87 4.92
CA GLU A 52 -1.86 -18.45 3.99
C GLU A 52 -0.83 -17.54 4.68
N LEU A 53 -1.27 -16.74 5.67
CA LEU A 53 -0.36 -15.93 6.49
C LEU A 53 0.49 -16.81 7.40
N ASP A 54 -0.10 -17.85 7.99
CA ASP A 54 0.59 -18.80 8.85
C ASP A 54 1.64 -19.59 8.05
N ALA A 55 1.29 -20.06 6.84
CA ALA A 55 2.20 -20.76 5.94
C ALA A 55 3.37 -19.87 5.47
N ARG A 56 3.09 -18.62 5.10
CA ARG A 56 4.14 -17.65 4.74
C ARG A 56 5.04 -17.32 5.92
N TRP A 57 4.46 -17.14 7.11
CA TRP A 57 5.25 -16.90 8.32
C TRP A 57 6.15 -18.08 8.66
N ALA A 58 5.66 -19.31 8.49
CA ALA A 58 6.48 -20.51 8.65
C ALA A 58 7.67 -20.51 7.68
N GLN A 59 7.46 -20.19 6.41
CA GLN A 59 8.54 -20.11 5.42
C GLN A 59 9.57 -19.03 5.76
N ILE A 60 9.12 -17.82 6.06
CA ILE A 60 9.98 -16.67 6.43
C ILE A 60 10.85 -16.99 7.65
N ARG A 61 10.35 -17.78 8.60
CA ARG A 61 11.10 -18.14 9.80
C ARG A 61 12.26 -19.11 9.50
N HIS A 62 12.06 -20.03 8.57
CA HIS A 62 13.08 -21.02 8.22
C HIS A 62 14.16 -20.43 7.29
N GLU A 63 13.81 -19.41 6.51
CA GLU A 63 14.71 -18.70 5.60
C GLU A 63 15.19 -17.38 6.24
N GLY A 64 16.38 -17.38 6.82
CA GLY A 64 16.93 -16.19 7.51
C GLY A 64 16.99 -14.92 6.64
N ASP A 65 17.26 -15.07 5.35
CA ASP A 65 17.30 -13.96 4.39
C ASP A 65 15.92 -13.33 4.18
N SER A 66 14.87 -14.15 4.13
CA SER A 66 13.47 -13.73 3.98
C SER A 66 13.01 -12.91 5.20
N LEU A 67 13.48 -13.26 6.41
CA LEU A 67 13.20 -12.48 7.61
C LEU A 67 13.86 -11.10 7.56
N VAL A 68 15.10 -11.04 7.07
CA VAL A 68 15.84 -9.76 6.90
C VAL A 68 15.12 -8.86 5.89
N GLU A 69 14.64 -9.42 4.78
CA GLU A 69 13.89 -8.68 3.76
C GLU A 69 12.61 -8.06 4.34
N VAL A 70 11.85 -8.82 5.13
CA VAL A 70 10.62 -8.33 5.81
C VAL A 70 10.92 -7.17 6.76
N PHE A 71 12.04 -7.23 7.49
CA PHE A 71 12.44 -6.12 8.33
C PHE A 71 12.90 -4.92 7.51
N GLN A 72 13.72 -5.11 6.48
CA GLN A 72 14.19 -4.01 5.63
C GLN A 72 13.05 -3.30 4.89
N SER A 73 12.05 -4.04 4.42
CA SER A 73 10.90 -3.48 3.70
C SER A 73 9.97 -2.66 4.60
N ASN A 74 9.93 -2.96 5.90
CA ASN A 74 9.00 -2.34 6.86
C ASN A 74 9.69 -1.37 7.83
N ALA A 75 11.01 -1.47 8.00
CA ALA A 75 11.76 -0.62 8.90
C ALA A 75 12.17 0.70 8.24
N LYS A 76 12.17 1.77 9.04
CA LYS A 76 12.77 3.05 8.66
C LYS A 76 14.08 3.24 9.42
N PHE A 77 15.18 3.22 8.69
CA PHE A 77 16.51 3.50 9.21
C PHE A 77 16.70 5.01 9.29
N LYS A 78 17.07 5.50 10.48
CA LYS A 78 17.41 6.90 10.69
C LYS A 78 18.93 7.11 10.63
N PRO A 79 19.39 8.33 10.31
CA PRO A 79 20.82 8.66 10.27
C PRO A 79 21.54 8.53 11.63
N ASP A 80 20.78 8.51 12.73
CA ASP A 80 21.26 8.35 14.10
C ASP A 80 21.52 6.88 14.49
N GLY A 81 21.42 5.95 13.54
CA GLY A 81 21.55 4.51 13.77
C GLY A 81 20.33 3.86 14.41
N ARG A 82 19.23 4.60 14.63
CA ARG A 82 17.98 4.03 15.16
C ARG A 82 17.14 3.45 14.04
N VAL A 83 16.44 2.36 14.35
CA VAL A 83 15.53 1.68 13.44
C VAL A 83 14.11 1.79 13.97
N LEU A 84 13.20 2.36 13.18
CA LEU A 84 11.79 2.40 13.50
C LEU A 84 11.08 1.25 12.80
N VAL A 85 10.54 0.33 13.59
CA VAL A 85 9.73 -0.78 13.10
C VAL A 85 8.27 -0.53 13.51
N PRO A 86 7.30 -0.72 12.59
CA PRO A 86 5.88 -0.62 12.93
C PRO A 86 5.51 -1.60 14.05
N LYS A 87 4.89 -1.09 15.12
CA LYS A 87 4.43 -1.92 16.24
C LYS A 87 3.50 -3.06 15.79
N ALA A 88 2.62 -2.77 14.83
CA ALA A 88 1.70 -3.76 14.25
C ALA A 88 2.41 -4.97 13.62
N LEU A 89 3.61 -4.78 13.04
CA LEU A 89 4.41 -5.88 12.51
C LEU A 89 4.88 -6.79 13.65
N ILE A 90 5.46 -6.20 14.70
CA ILE A 90 5.97 -6.93 15.87
C ILE A 90 4.83 -7.67 16.58
N ASP A 91 3.70 -7.02 16.80
CA ASP A 91 2.53 -7.61 17.44
C ASP A 91 1.99 -8.81 16.62
N GLY A 92 1.99 -8.69 15.28
CA GLY A 92 1.62 -9.78 14.37
C GLY A 92 2.57 -10.98 14.45
N MET A 93 3.88 -10.73 14.44
CA MET A 93 4.90 -11.78 14.59
C MET A 93 4.76 -12.50 15.94
N ILE A 94 4.58 -11.76 17.04
CA ILE A 94 4.37 -12.33 18.37
C ILE A 94 3.10 -13.20 18.42
N LYS A 95 2.01 -12.74 17.80
CA LYS A 95 0.76 -13.51 17.74
C LYS A 95 0.96 -14.83 17.02
N GLN A 96 1.68 -14.81 15.90
CA GLN A 96 1.97 -16.02 15.12
C GLN A 96 2.91 -16.99 15.86
N GLU A 97 3.94 -16.48 16.53
CA GLU A 97 4.81 -17.30 17.39
C GLU A 97 4.05 -17.95 18.55
N LYS A 98 3.13 -17.21 19.19
CA LYS A 98 2.29 -17.76 20.27
C LYS A 98 1.34 -18.84 19.74
N LYS A 99 0.66 -18.60 18.62
CA LYS A 99 -0.24 -19.57 17.98
C LYS A 99 0.46 -20.91 17.71
N LYS A 100 1.72 -20.87 17.26
CA LYS A 100 2.54 -22.08 17.07
C LYS A 100 2.92 -22.74 18.39
N LYS A 101 3.37 -21.98 19.40
CA LYS A 101 3.74 -22.53 20.72
C LYS A 101 2.57 -23.22 21.42
N ASP A 102 1.36 -22.74 21.22
CA ASP A 102 0.14 -23.28 21.83
C ASP A 102 -0.45 -24.48 21.06
N GLY A 103 0.30 -25.07 20.12
CA GLY A 103 -0.10 -26.30 19.39
C GLY A 103 -0.86 -26.05 18.08
N GLY A 104 -0.83 -24.82 17.54
CA GLY A 104 -1.34 -24.50 16.21
C GLY A 104 -0.43 -25.02 15.10
N ASN A 105 -0.61 -26.31 14.77
CA ASN A 105 -0.18 -27.10 13.59
C ASN A 105 1.14 -26.76 12.87
N ASP A 106 2.01 -27.77 12.83
CA ASP A 106 2.73 -28.17 11.61
C ASP A 106 1.77 -28.82 10.59
#